data_AF-A0A1M3HLZ1-F1
#
_entry.id   AF-A0A1M3HLZ1-F1
#
_cell.length_a   1.000
_cell.length_b   1.000
_cell.length_c   1.000
_cell.angle_alpha   90.00
_cell.angle_beta   90.00
_cell.angle_gamma   90.00
#
_symmetry.space_group_name_H-M   'P 1'
#
loop_
_entity.id
_entity.type
_entity.pdbx_description
1 polymer ?
#
loop_
_entity_poly.entity_id
_entity_poly.type
_entity_poly.pdbx_seq_one_letter_code
_entity_poly.pdbx_strand_id
1 'polypeptide(L)'
;MALNRDILDIAVVKQAKENLYWLAAKKFTEKNLRFPGKKGWLEDNITRKYQEALAGIRVHPVSREFSQEITGFFNNEDLVHFVFRYRVDPPGNNLQLVCLTARLGENRKMFLTPTIFDLPTANEIYGTLAGERVEKNEKEYNTKELLRMHL
;
A
#
# COMPACT_ATOMS: atom_id res chain seq x y z
N MET A 1 -17.25 22.28 -29.29
CA MET A 1 -16.72 22.53 -27.93
C MET A 1 -15.71 21.44 -27.59
N ALA A 2 -14.42 21.70 -27.85
CA ALA A 2 -13.31 20.75 -27.64
C ALA A 2 -12.47 21.11 -26.39
N LEU A 3 -13.10 21.76 -25.41
CA LEU A 3 -12.48 22.24 -24.18
C LEU A 3 -12.90 21.29 -23.05
N ASN A 4 -12.39 20.05 -22.99
CA ASN A 4 -12.60 19.21 -21.79
C ASN A 4 -11.84 17.86 -21.73
N ARG A 5 -11.00 17.49 -22.70
CA ARG A 5 -10.27 16.21 -22.65
C ARG A 5 -8.89 16.37 -22.02
N ASP A 6 -8.11 17.31 -22.55
CA ASP A 6 -6.73 17.53 -22.07
C ASP A 6 -6.69 18.07 -20.64
N ILE A 7 -7.67 18.90 -20.25
CA ILE A 7 -7.78 19.46 -18.90
C ILE A 7 -8.11 18.36 -17.88
N LEU A 8 -8.99 17.42 -18.23
CA LEU A 8 -9.32 16.28 -17.36
C LEU A 8 -8.09 15.38 -17.19
N ASP A 9 -7.39 15.07 -18.28
CA ASP A 9 -6.19 14.24 -18.24
C ASP A 9 -5.08 14.89 -17.38
N ILE A 10 -4.92 16.22 -17.46
CA ILE A 10 -3.97 16.97 -16.61
C ILE A 10 -4.38 16.93 -15.13
N ALA A 11 -5.66 17.17 -14.81
CA ALA A 11 -6.15 17.17 -13.43
C ALA A 11 -6.03 15.78 -12.79
N VAL A 12 -6.30 14.74 -13.56
CA VAL A 12 -6.20 13.34 -13.17
C VAL A 12 -4.74 12.93 -12.90
N VAL A 13 -3.82 13.27 -13.80
CA VAL A 13 -2.38 13.01 -13.61
C VAL A 13 -1.85 13.77 -12.40
N LYS A 14 -2.34 14.99 -12.16
CA LYS A 14 -2.00 15.77 -10.97
C LYS A 14 -2.43 15.08 -9.68
N GLN A 15 -3.66 14.56 -9.62
CA GLN A 15 -4.17 13.90 -8.41
C GLN A 15 -3.47 12.56 -8.12
N ALA A 16 -3.10 11.80 -9.16
CA ALA A 16 -2.27 10.62 -9.00
C ALA A 16 -0.90 10.97 -8.39
N LYS A 17 -0.26 12.04 -8.88
CA LYS A 17 1.01 12.55 -8.34
C LYS A 17 0.87 13.03 -6.90
N GLU A 18 -0.20 13.75 -6.55
CA GLU A 18 -0.48 14.20 -5.18
C GLU A 18 -0.59 13.02 -4.20
N ASN A 19 -1.33 11.97 -4.57
CA ASN A 19 -1.42 10.75 -3.76
C ASN A 19 -0.07 10.03 -3.61
N LEU A 20 0.78 10.06 -4.65
CA LEU A 20 2.12 9.47 -4.60
C LEU A 20 3.10 10.27 -3.72
N TYR A 21 3.09 11.60 -3.83
CA TYR A 21 3.86 12.47 -2.93
C TYR A 21 3.47 12.24 -1.47
N TRP A 22 2.19 12.03 -1.22
CA TRP A 22 1.68 11.75 0.11
C TRP A 22 2.15 10.38 0.65
N LEU A 23 2.16 9.31 -0.16
CA LEU A 23 2.74 8.02 0.24
C LEU A 23 4.23 8.15 0.57
N ALA A 24 4.97 8.90 -0.24
CA ALA A 24 6.38 9.19 0.02
C ALA A 24 6.56 9.96 1.35
N ALA A 25 5.71 10.94 1.63
CA ALA A 25 5.72 11.69 2.89
C ALA A 25 5.44 10.81 4.12
N LYS A 26 4.60 9.79 3.97
CA LYS A 26 4.32 8.76 5.00
C LYS A 26 5.43 7.70 5.13
N LYS A 27 6.58 7.93 4.48
CA LYS A 27 7.74 7.04 4.47
C LYS A 27 7.47 5.67 3.85
N PHE A 28 6.44 5.56 3.02
CA PHE A 28 6.32 4.45 2.06
C PHE A 28 7.25 4.71 0.88
N THR A 29 8.52 4.92 1.21
CA THR A 29 9.58 5.14 0.24
C THR A 29 10.18 3.81 -0.12
N GLU A 30 10.55 3.67 -1.39
CA GLU A 30 11.40 2.62 -1.97
C GLU A 30 12.82 2.67 -1.35
N LYS A 31 12.96 2.67 -0.02
CA LYS A 31 14.25 2.70 0.65
C LYS A 31 14.72 1.27 0.82
N ASN A 32 15.75 0.91 0.05
CA ASN A 32 16.48 -0.36 0.07
C ASN A 32 15.75 -1.56 -0.54
N LEU A 33 14.93 -1.33 -1.55
CA LEU A 33 14.37 -2.40 -2.37
C LEU A 33 15.44 -3.03 -3.28
N ARG A 34 16.13 -4.07 -2.80
CA ARG A 34 16.75 -5.05 -3.69
C ARG A 34 15.65 -5.98 -4.23
N PHE A 35 14.87 -5.51 -5.23
CA PHE A 35 14.17 -6.27 -6.30
C PHE A 35 12.94 -5.49 -6.86
N PRO A 36 12.65 -5.54 -8.17
CA PRO A 36 13.48 -5.27 -9.33
C PRO A 36 12.97 -3.96 -9.98
N GLY A 37 13.42 -2.80 -9.54
CA GLY A 37 12.87 -1.53 -10.06
C GLY A 37 13.88 -0.42 -9.96
N LYS A 38 14.10 0.29 -11.06
CA LYS A 38 14.76 1.60 -11.03
C LYS A 38 13.93 2.52 -10.12
N LYS A 39 14.60 3.44 -9.41
CA LYS A 39 13.95 4.50 -8.63
C LYS A 39 12.77 5.08 -9.41
N GLY A 40 11.57 5.07 -8.82
CA GLY A 40 10.35 5.59 -9.46
C GLY A 40 9.42 4.53 -10.05
N TRP A 41 9.81 3.25 -10.01
CA TRP A 41 8.99 2.14 -10.54
C TRP A 41 7.60 2.05 -9.89
N LEU A 42 7.51 2.26 -8.57
CA LEU A 42 6.21 2.26 -7.88
C LEU A 42 5.28 3.36 -8.42
N GLU A 43 5.81 4.56 -8.63
CA GLU A 43 5.09 5.70 -9.18
C GLU A 43 4.62 5.43 -10.60
N ASP A 44 5.50 4.89 -11.45
CA ASP A 44 5.16 4.52 -12.83
C ASP A 44 4.04 3.46 -12.87
N ASN A 45 4.11 2.45 -11.99
CA ASN A 45 3.15 1.36 -11.99
C ASN A 45 1.78 1.79 -11.46
N ILE A 46 1.72 2.61 -10.41
CA ILE A 46 0.47 3.19 -9.90
C ILE A 46 -0.15 4.10 -10.95
N THR A 47 0.66 4.97 -11.58
CA THR A 47 0.19 5.89 -12.64
C THR A 47 -0.39 5.11 -13.81
N ARG A 48 0.30 4.06 -14.28
CA ARG A 48 -0.17 3.20 -15.37
C ARG A 48 -1.49 2.50 -15.02
N LYS A 49 -1.58 1.84 -13.86
CA LYS A 49 -2.80 1.13 -13.43
C LYS A 49 -3.99 2.08 -13.25
N TYR A 50 -3.72 3.29 -12.79
CA TYR A 50 -4.74 4.33 -12.68
C TYR A 50 -5.26 4.76 -14.06
N GLN A 51 -4.37 5.00 -15.03
CA GLN A 51 -4.75 5.30 -16.42
C GLN A 51 -5.58 4.16 -17.06
N GLU A 52 -5.20 2.91 -16.82
CA GLU A 52 -5.95 1.73 -17.27
C GLU A 52 -7.36 1.69 -16.66
N ALA A 53 -7.48 1.95 -15.35
CA ALA A 53 -8.76 2.00 -14.66
C ALA A 53 -9.67 3.10 -15.25
N LEU A 54 -9.11 4.28 -15.52
CA LEU A 54 -9.85 5.40 -16.12
C LEU A 54 -10.30 5.13 -17.55
N ALA A 55 -9.44 4.55 -18.37
CA ALA A 55 -9.83 4.10 -19.71
C ALA A 55 -11.02 3.12 -19.62
N GLY A 56 -10.99 2.21 -18.64
CA GLY A 56 -12.08 1.29 -18.36
C GLY A 56 -13.39 1.97 -17.93
N ILE A 57 -13.31 3.03 -17.12
CA ILE A 57 -14.48 3.83 -16.67
C ILE A 57 -15.11 4.58 -17.85
N ARG A 58 -14.30 5.09 -18.78
CA ARG A 58 -14.79 5.80 -19.98
C ARG A 58 -15.65 4.91 -20.87
N VAL A 59 -15.32 3.62 -20.94
CA VAL A 59 -16.10 2.62 -21.69
C VAL A 59 -17.30 2.14 -20.89
N HIS A 60 -17.12 1.90 -19.59
CA HIS A 60 -18.18 1.46 -18.68
C HIS A 60 -18.11 2.28 -17.37
N PRO A 61 -19.05 3.21 -17.11
CA PRO A 61 -18.97 4.15 -16.00
C PRO A 61 -19.32 3.50 -14.65
N VAL A 62 -18.52 2.51 -14.26
CA VAL A 62 -18.59 1.77 -13.00
C VAL A 62 -17.26 1.89 -12.27
N SER A 63 -17.31 1.90 -10.93
CA SER A 63 -16.09 1.96 -10.11
C SER A 63 -15.14 0.81 -10.45
N ARG A 64 -13.84 1.11 -10.52
CA ARG A 64 -12.80 0.11 -10.79
C ARG A 64 -11.82 0.05 -9.65
N GLU A 65 -11.41 -1.15 -9.26
CA GLU A 65 -10.41 -1.37 -8.23
C GLU A 65 -9.14 -1.98 -8.83
N PHE A 66 -7.99 -1.61 -8.27
CA PHE A 66 -6.72 -2.25 -8.58
C PHE A 66 -5.85 -2.35 -7.32
N SER A 67 -4.90 -3.28 -7.32
CA SER A 67 -3.94 -3.44 -6.23
C SER A 67 -2.51 -3.20 -6.70
N GLN A 68 -1.69 -2.59 -5.84
CA GLN A 68 -0.26 -2.43 -6.04
C GLN A 68 0.49 -3.08 -4.88
N GLU A 69 1.39 -3.98 -5.24
CA GLU A 69 2.25 -4.65 -4.28
C GLU A 69 3.61 -3.96 -4.26
N ILE A 70 4.16 -3.81 -3.07
CA ILE A 70 5.53 -3.38 -2.87
C ILE A 70 6.12 -4.17 -1.71
N THR A 71 7.41 -4.45 -1.79
CA THR A 71 8.14 -5.02 -0.67
C THR A 71 9.12 -3.96 -0.17
N GLY A 72 9.50 -3.97 1.10
CA GLY A 72 10.47 -3.04 1.65
C GLY A 72 11.29 -3.71 2.72
N PHE A 73 12.45 -3.13 3.04
CA PHE A 73 13.28 -3.58 4.16
C PHE A 73 13.23 -2.51 5.26
N PHE A 74 12.83 -2.90 6.45
CA PHE A 74 12.97 -2.06 7.65
C PHE A 74 14.21 -2.49 8.43
N ASN A 75 14.97 -1.51 8.91
CA ASN A 75 16.22 -1.72 9.65
C ASN A 75 17.24 -2.66 8.96
N ASN A 76 17.24 -2.70 7.62
CA ASN A 76 18.10 -3.55 6.77
C ASN A 76 17.95 -5.07 6.94
N GLU A 77 17.02 -5.55 7.76
CA GLU A 77 16.90 -6.98 8.09
C GLU A 77 15.48 -7.52 7.88
N ASP A 78 14.46 -6.72 8.18
CA ASP A 78 13.08 -7.18 8.18
C ASP A 78 12.38 -6.84 6.86
N LEU A 79 12.06 -7.89 6.10
CA LEU A 79 11.27 -7.78 4.86
C LEU A 79 9.78 -7.61 5.18
N VAL A 80 9.21 -6.48 4.74
CA VAL A 80 7.78 -6.20 4.87
C VAL A 80 7.15 -6.09 3.50
N HIS A 81 6.08 -6.85 3.27
CA HIS A 81 5.28 -6.78 2.05
C HIS A 81 4.05 -5.91 2.29
N PHE A 82 3.76 -4.99 1.38
CA PHE A 82 2.59 -4.14 1.39
C PHE A 82 1.75 -4.35 0.14
N VAL A 83 0.44 -4.35 0.32
CA VAL A 83 -0.55 -4.38 -0.76
C VAL A 83 -1.46 -3.18 -0.58
N PHE A 84 -1.36 -2.22 -1.49
CA PHE A 84 -2.21 -1.05 -1.57
C PHE A 84 -3.36 -1.33 -2.52
N ARG A 85 -4.59 -1.29 -2.02
CA ARG A 85 -5.80 -1.46 -2.84
C ARG A 85 -6.46 -0.10 -3.06
N TYR A 86 -6.60 0.26 -4.32
CA TYR A 86 -7.20 1.50 -4.74
C TYR A 86 -8.56 1.26 -5.40
N ARG A 87 -9.43 2.27 -5.31
CA ARG A 87 -10.68 2.40 -6.04
C ARG A 87 -10.66 3.70 -6.82
N VAL A 88 -11.17 3.64 -8.03
CA VAL A 88 -11.44 4.79 -8.89
C VAL A 88 -12.94 4.84 -9.12
N ASP A 89 -13.58 5.91 -8.66
CA ASP A 89 -15.01 6.12 -8.80
C ASP A 89 -15.33 6.95 -10.05
N PRO A 90 -16.42 6.64 -10.80
CA PRO A 90 -16.94 7.54 -11.84
C PRO A 90 -17.41 8.84 -11.17
N PRO A 91 -17.07 10.03 -11.68
CA PRO A 91 -16.60 10.38 -13.03
C PRO A 91 -15.07 10.32 -13.28
N GLY A 92 -14.30 9.56 -12.50
CA GLY A 92 -12.85 9.36 -12.70
C GLY A 92 -11.96 10.39 -12.01
N ASN A 93 -12.54 11.19 -11.11
CA ASN A 93 -11.85 12.30 -10.43
C ASN A 93 -11.39 11.95 -9.01
N ASN A 94 -11.46 10.69 -8.60
CA ASN A 94 -11.04 10.32 -7.25
C ASN A 94 -10.37 8.94 -7.26
N LEU A 95 -9.07 8.94 -6.96
CA LEU A 95 -8.31 7.75 -6.63
C LEU A 95 -8.30 7.62 -5.11
N GLN A 96 -9.06 6.67 -4.59
CA GLN A 96 -9.14 6.39 -3.15
C GLN A 96 -8.31 5.15 -2.82
N LEU A 97 -7.42 5.24 -1.84
CA LEU A 97 -6.87 4.05 -1.18
C LEU A 97 -7.96 3.50 -0.25
N VAL A 98 -8.41 2.27 -0.47
CA VAL A 98 -9.48 1.62 0.30
C VAL A 98 -8.89 0.76 1.42
N CYS A 99 -7.76 0.12 1.13
CA CYS A 99 -7.15 -0.83 2.04
C CYS A 99 -5.65 -0.87 1.83
N LEU A 100 -4.91 -0.94 2.94
CA LEU A 100 -3.51 -1.29 2.99
C LEU A 100 -3.36 -2.60 3.77
N THR A 101 -2.82 -3.64 3.14
CA THR A 101 -2.39 -4.85 3.86
C THR A 101 -0.88 -4.82 4.01
N ALA A 102 -0.37 -5.11 5.20
CA ALA A 102 1.06 -5.27 5.45
C ALA A 102 1.35 -6.67 6.03
N ARG A 103 2.51 -7.23 5.68
CA ARG A 103 2.96 -8.54 6.15
C ARG A 103 4.44 -8.54 6.49
N LEU A 104 4.79 -9.00 7.68
CA LEU A 104 6.16 -9.25 8.15
C LEU A 104 6.25 -10.73 8.58
N GLY A 105 6.97 -11.56 7.81
CA GLY A 105 6.96 -13.01 8.02
C GLY A 105 5.53 -13.58 7.93
N GLU A 106 5.09 -14.25 8.99
CA GLU A 106 3.71 -14.79 9.11
C GLU A 106 2.70 -13.77 9.65
N ASN A 107 3.16 -12.64 10.21
CA ASN A 107 2.26 -11.63 10.75
C ASN A 107 1.69 -10.79 9.61
N ARG A 108 0.36 -10.70 9.57
CA ARG A 108 -0.37 -9.96 8.57
C ARG A 108 -1.38 -9.05 9.26
N LYS A 109 -1.38 -7.77 8.87
CA LYS A 109 -2.35 -6.80 9.33
C LYS A 109 -2.98 -6.07 8.16
N MET A 110 -4.30 -5.92 8.25
CA MET A 110 -5.08 -5.14 7.31
C MET A 110 -5.44 -3.81 7.97
N PHE A 111 -5.14 -2.72 7.28
CA PHE A 111 -5.48 -1.37 7.66
C PHE A 111 -6.53 -0.88 6.66
N LEU A 112 -7.75 -0.69 7.15
CA LEU A 112 -8.82 -0.06 6.38
C LEU A 112 -8.61 1.45 6.43
N THR A 113 -8.68 2.11 5.28
CA THR A 113 -8.39 3.53 5.16
C THR A 113 -9.67 4.26 4.78
N PRO A 114 -10.48 4.70 5.77
CA PRO A 114 -11.71 5.42 5.46
C PRO A 114 -11.41 6.74 4.74
N THR A 115 -10.27 7.36 5.04
CA THR A 115 -9.72 8.49 4.30
C THR A 115 -8.24 8.29 4.03
N ILE A 116 -7.70 9.06 3.08
CA ILE A 116 -6.26 9.10 2.85
C ILE A 116 -5.51 9.60 4.10
N PHE A 117 -6.06 10.51 4.90
CA PHE A 117 -5.31 11.14 5.99
C PHE A 117 -5.00 10.20 7.17
N ASP A 118 -5.78 9.13 7.33
CA ASP A 118 -5.69 8.17 8.44
C ASP A 118 -4.64 7.07 8.23
N LEU A 119 -3.89 7.09 7.13
CA LEU A 119 -2.87 6.06 6.90
C LEU A 119 -1.72 6.18 7.91
N PRO A 120 -1.39 5.12 8.66
CA PRO A 120 -0.20 5.10 9.49
C PRO A 120 1.06 5.19 8.62
N THR A 121 2.13 5.72 9.19
CA THR A 121 3.45 5.71 8.58
C THR A 121 3.98 4.28 8.48
N ALA A 122 4.90 4.07 7.54
CA ALA A 122 5.49 2.76 7.33
C ALA A 122 6.20 2.21 8.60
N ASN A 123 6.78 3.11 9.41
CA ASN A 123 7.41 2.76 10.69
C ASN A 123 6.40 2.34 11.77
N GLU A 124 5.22 2.97 11.83
CA GLU A 124 4.17 2.60 12.79
C GLU A 124 3.59 1.21 12.47
N ILE A 125 3.43 0.91 11.18
CA ILE A 125 3.02 -0.42 10.73
C ILE A 125 4.09 -1.45 11.10
N TYR A 126 5.37 -1.15 10.85
CA TYR A 126 6.47 -2.02 11.25
C TYR A 126 6.48 -2.27 12.76
N GLY A 127 6.39 -1.23 13.59
CA GLY A 127 6.36 -1.36 15.05
C GLY A 127 5.20 -2.25 15.52
N THR A 128 4.04 -2.11 14.89
CA THR A 128 2.87 -2.96 15.18
C THR A 128 3.13 -4.43 14.83
N LEU A 129 3.64 -4.71 13.62
CA LEU A 129 3.90 -6.08 13.16
C LEU A 129 5.07 -6.76 13.89
N ALA A 130 6.08 -5.98 14.26
CA ALA A 130 7.24 -6.45 15.02
C ALA A 130 6.84 -6.76 16.47
N GLY A 131 6.01 -5.93 17.11
CA GLY A 131 5.45 -6.22 18.43
C GLY A 131 4.67 -7.53 18.45
N GLU A 132 3.77 -7.74 17.48
CA GLU A 132 3.01 -8.99 17.34
C GLU A 132 3.91 -10.22 17.11
N ARG A 133 5.07 -10.05 16.47
CA ARG A 133 6.07 -11.12 16.27
C ARG A 133 6.71 -11.51 17.60
N VAL A 134 7.09 -10.53 18.42
CA VAL A 134 7.66 -10.78 19.75
C VAL A 134 6.65 -11.50 20.64
N GLU A 135 5.41 -11.01 20.70
CA GLU A 135 4.36 -11.64 21.52
C GLU A 135 4.07 -13.10 21.12
N LYS A 136 4.04 -13.42 19.82
CA LYS A 136 3.87 -14.81 19.35
C LYS A 136 5.03 -15.69 19.79
N ASN A 137 6.26 -15.21 19.64
CA ASN A 137 7.44 -15.96 20.03
C ASN A 137 7.48 -16.23 21.53
N GLU A 138 7.09 -15.26 22.36
CA GLU A 138 6.99 -15.43 23.82
C GLU A 138 5.90 -16.45 24.22
N LYS A 139 4.72 -16.39 23.58
CA LYS A 139 3.64 -17.37 23.82
C LYS A 139 4.05 -18.79 23.44
N GLU A 140 4.73 -18.97 22.30
CA GLU A 140 5.24 -20.27 21.88
C GLU A 140 6.32 -20.80 22.83
N TYR A 141 7.23 -19.94 23.27
CA TYR A 141 8.28 -20.31 24.22
C TYR A 141 7.67 -20.77 25.55
N ASN A 142 6.77 -19.98 26.14
CA ASN A 142 6.08 -20.35 27.38
C ASN A 142 5.29 -21.65 27.25
N THR A 143 4.63 -21.88 26.10
CA THR A 143 3.89 -23.13 25.86
C THR A 143 4.83 -24.34 25.79
N LYS A 144 5.98 -24.22 25.13
CA LYS A 144 6.99 -25.29 25.04
C LYS A 144 7.64 -25.59 26.39
N GLU A 145 7.92 -24.56 27.20
CA GLU A 145 8.42 -24.71 28.58
C GLU A 145 7.40 -25.44 29.47
N LEU A 146 6.13 -25.03 29.43
CA LEU A 146 5.06 -25.69 30.19
C LEU A 146 4.91 -27.17 29.83
N LEU A 147 5.00 -27.50 28.54
CA LEU A 147 4.94 -28.89 28.07
C LEU A 147 6.16 -29.72 28.52
N ARG A 148 7.35 -29.11 28.64
CA ARG A 148 8.55 -29.79 29.15
C ARG A 148 8.52 -30.07 30.65
N MET A 149 7.80 -29.27 31.43
CA MET A 149 7.68 -29.48 32.88
C MET A 149 6.65 -30.55 33.26
N HIS A 150 5.81 -30.98 32.32
CA HIS A 150 4.74 -31.97 32.53
C HIS A 150 5.00 -33.30 31.79
N LEU A 151 6.21 -33.49 31.26
CA LEU A 151 6.72 -34.74 30.68
C LEU A 151 7.86 -35.28 31.54
#